data_AF-L9WKD8-F1
#
_entry.id   AF-L9WKD8-F1
#
_cell.length_a   1.000
_cell.length_b   1.000
_cell.length_c   1.000
_cell.angle_alpha   90.00
_cell.angle_beta   90.00
_cell.angle_gamma   90.00
#
_symmetry.space_group_name_H-M   'P 1'
#
loop_
_entity.id
_entity.type
_entity.pdbx_description
1 polymer ?
#
loop_
_entity_poly.entity_id
_entity_poly.type
_entity_poly.pdbx_seq_one_letter_code
_entity_poly.pdbx_strand_id
1 'polypeptide(L)'
;MIWLELALIAFVVIGALFVAFANDVVGAIVTYAGLTLGIAVIWVLLAAPDVALIEAAVGAGVTSVLFMITVVRTTGMFGDGEDDSSASPAFRSVNVPALVVLGALAIPLAYTFLSLPEIGASTAPAISETYGTTGEQTPYGFYIEESLEDAGFPNAVVAVLVVYRGLDTLGELIVAFAAAVSILIVLEREDIL
;
A
#
# COMPACT_ATOMS: atom_id res chain seq x y z
N MET A 1 4.67 -20.59 -13.10
CA MET A 1 3.58 -19.64 -12.83
C MET A 1 3.11 -19.84 -11.40
N ILE A 2 2.25 -20.82 -11.10
CA ILE A 2 1.77 -21.10 -9.72
C ILE A 2 2.87 -21.19 -8.65
N TRP A 3 3.98 -21.89 -8.90
CA TRP A 3 5.06 -22.02 -7.91
C TRP A 3 5.74 -20.69 -7.58
N LEU A 4 5.84 -19.79 -8.57
CA LEU A 4 6.40 -18.46 -8.38
C LEU A 4 5.44 -17.59 -7.57
N GLU A 5 4.15 -17.62 -7.90
CA GLU A 5 3.10 -16.88 -7.18
C GLU A 5 3.04 -17.30 -5.71
N LEU A 6 3.01 -18.61 -5.44
CA LEU A 6 3.02 -19.13 -4.08
C LEU A 6 4.31 -18.76 -3.32
N ALA A 7 5.46 -18.80 -3.99
CA ALA A 7 6.73 -18.39 -3.39
C ALA A 7 6.74 -16.89 -3.04
N LEU A 8 6.20 -16.03 -3.91
CA LEU A 8 6.08 -14.59 -3.67
C LEU A 8 5.11 -14.28 -2.53
N ILE A 9 3.94 -14.94 -2.50
CA ILE A 9 2.98 -14.78 -1.40
C ILE A 9 3.62 -15.22 -0.08
N ALA A 10 4.28 -16.38 -0.06
CA ALA A 10 4.99 -16.85 1.12
C ALA A 10 6.10 -15.86 1.55
N PHE A 11 6.88 -15.33 0.61
CA PHE A 11 7.89 -14.31 0.88
C PHE A 11 7.30 -13.05 1.52
N VAL A 12 6.18 -12.53 0.99
CA VAL A 12 5.50 -11.35 1.55
C VAL A 12 4.96 -11.62 2.95
N VAL A 13 4.29 -12.76 3.16
CA VAL A 13 3.73 -13.13 4.47
C VAL A 13 4.83 -13.33 5.51
N ILE A 14 5.91 -14.05 5.16
CA ILE A 14 7.05 -14.26 6.05
C ILE A 14 7.74 -12.92 6.35
N GLY A 15 7.92 -12.07 5.35
CA GLY A 15 8.50 -10.73 5.51
C GLY A 15 7.66 -9.86 6.44
N ALA A 16 6.33 -9.85 6.28
CA ALA A 16 5.42 -9.10 7.14
C ALA A 16 5.47 -9.57 8.60
N LEU A 17 5.51 -10.89 8.83
CA LEU A 17 5.69 -11.46 10.16
C LEU A 17 7.05 -11.07 10.75
N PHE A 18 8.13 -11.16 9.97
CA PHE A 18 9.46 -10.77 10.44
C PHE A 18 9.50 -9.30 10.84
N VAL A 19 8.96 -8.38 10.03
CA VAL A 19 8.89 -6.95 10.35
C VAL A 19 8.11 -6.70 11.65
N ALA A 20 7.01 -7.42 11.87
CA ALA A 20 6.20 -7.26 13.08
C ALA A 20 6.91 -7.71 14.38
N PHE A 21 7.87 -8.64 14.28
CA PHE A 21 8.62 -9.18 15.42
C PHE A 21 10.10 -8.78 15.43
N ALA A 22 10.53 -7.92 14.52
CA ALA A 22 11.91 -7.49 14.42
C ALA A 22 12.28 -6.59 15.62
N ASN A 23 13.31 -6.99 16.36
CA ASN A 23 13.89 -6.17 17.42
C ASN A 23 14.90 -5.13 16.88
N ASP A 24 15.39 -5.34 15.66
CA ASP A 24 16.29 -4.42 14.96
C ASP A 24 15.50 -3.58 13.95
N VAL A 25 15.52 -2.26 14.12
CA VAL A 25 14.79 -1.32 13.28
C VAL A 25 15.40 -1.26 11.87
N VAL A 26 16.73 -1.38 11.73
CA VAL A 26 17.38 -1.37 10.41
C VAL A 26 16.98 -2.62 9.63
N GLY A 27 17.05 -3.79 10.26
CA GLY A 27 16.56 -5.05 9.70
C GLY A 27 15.07 -5.02 9.37
N ALA A 28 14.24 -4.37 10.18
CA ALA A 28 12.83 -4.16 9.89
C ALA A 28 12.62 -3.31 8.63
N ILE A 29 13.35 -2.21 8.47
CA ILE A 29 13.28 -1.33 7.29
C ILE A 29 13.73 -2.07 6.03
N VAL A 30 14.85 -2.80 6.09
CA VAL A 30 15.35 -3.57 4.94
C VAL A 30 14.37 -4.67 4.54
N THR A 31 13.77 -5.35 5.52
CA THR A 31 12.76 -6.38 5.24
C THR A 31 11.48 -5.78 4.68
N TYR A 32 11.06 -4.62 5.18
CA TYR A 32 9.94 -3.85 4.63
C TYR A 32 10.18 -3.44 3.17
N ALA A 33 11.37 -2.94 2.84
CA ALA A 33 11.73 -2.64 1.45
C ALA A 33 11.65 -3.89 0.56
N GLY A 34 12.19 -5.01 1.06
CA GLY A 34 12.15 -6.30 0.35
C GLY A 34 10.73 -6.81 0.12
N LEU A 35 9.87 -6.79 1.15
CA LEU A 35 8.50 -7.30 1.04
C LEU A 35 7.67 -6.43 0.07
N THR A 36 7.82 -5.10 0.09
CA THR A 36 7.15 -4.22 -0.88
C THR A 36 7.64 -4.48 -2.31
N LEU A 37 8.95 -4.72 -2.55
CA LEU A 37 9.40 -5.14 -3.87
C LEU A 37 8.74 -6.47 -4.29
N GLY A 38 8.55 -7.41 -3.36
CA GLY A 38 7.79 -8.63 -3.59
C GLY A 38 6.34 -8.35 -4.03
N ILE A 39 5.66 -7.42 -3.36
CA ILE A 39 4.31 -6.97 -3.71
C ILE A 39 4.29 -6.31 -5.11
N ALA A 40 5.26 -5.46 -5.43
CA ALA A 40 5.39 -4.86 -6.75
C ALA A 40 5.52 -5.92 -7.86
N VAL A 41 6.27 -6.99 -7.63
CA VAL A 41 6.36 -8.12 -8.57
C VAL A 41 5.01 -8.84 -8.71
N ILE A 42 4.26 -9.02 -7.61
CA ILE A 42 2.89 -9.58 -7.67
C ILE A 42 1.99 -8.70 -8.57
N TRP A 43 2.06 -7.37 -8.45
CA TRP A 43 1.30 -6.47 -9.31
C TRP A 43 1.66 -6.61 -10.80
N VAL A 44 2.93 -6.80 -11.13
CA VAL A 44 3.35 -7.10 -12.51
C VAL A 44 2.74 -8.42 -12.99
N LEU A 45 2.73 -9.47 -12.16
CA LEU A 45 2.12 -10.75 -12.50
C LEU A 45 0.61 -10.65 -12.69
N LEU A 46 -0.05 -9.71 -11.99
CA LEU A 46 -1.47 -9.40 -12.12
C LEU A 46 -1.77 -8.40 -13.26
N ALA A 47 -0.80 -8.11 -14.13
CA ALA A 47 -0.93 -7.17 -15.24
C ALA A 47 -1.33 -5.75 -14.81
N ALA A 48 -0.88 -5.31 -13.63
CA ALA A 48 -1.07 -3.97 -13.09
C ALA A 48 0.27 -3.20 -13.02
N PRO A 49 0.87 -2.81 -14.17
CA PRO A 49 2.20 -2.20 -14.20
C PRO A 49 2.24 -0.82 -13.53
N ASP A 50 1.19 0.00 -13.66
CA ASP A 50 1.15 1.34 -13.08
C ASP A 50 1.16 1.28 -11.53
N VAL A 51 0.41 0.32 -10.97
CA VAL A 51 0.40 0.04 -9.52
C VAL A 51 1.76 -0.51 -9.07
N ALA A 52 2.35 -1.43 -9.84
CA ALA A 52 3.66 -2.00 -9.54
C ALA A 52 4.76 -0.93 -9.48
N LEU A 53 4.74 0.04 -10.40
CA LEU A 53 5.72 1.13 -10.44
C LEU A 53 5.62 2.03 -9.20
N ILE A 54 4.41 2.40 -8.78
CA ILE A 54 4.23 3.21 -7.58
C ILE A 54 4.62 2.45 -6.31
N GLU A 55 4.26 1.17 -6.20
CA GLU A 55 4.63 0.34 -5.07
C GLU A 55 6.16 0.21 -4.94
N ALA A 56 6.86 -0.04 -6.05
CA ALA A 56 8.32 -0.10 -6.07
C ALA A 56 8.97 1.27 -5.74
N ALA A 57 8.48 2.35 -6.32
CA ALA A 57 9.07 3.68 -6.16
C ALA A 57 8.79 4.27 -4.76
N VAL A 58 7.55 4.24 -4.30
CA VAL A 58 7.13 4.90 -3.05
C VAL A 58 7.27 3.97 -1.86
N GLY A 59 6.77 2.74 -1.95
CA GLY A 59 6.80 1.80 -0.83
C GLY A 59 8.22 1.30 -0.57
N ALA A 60 8.89 0.70 -1.55
CA ALA A 60 10.24 0.18 -1.36
C ALA A 60 11.30 1.29 -1.40
N GLY A 61 11.16 2.25 -2.31
CA GLY A 61 12.14 3.33 -2.49
C GLY A 61 12.02 4.42 -1.42
N VAL A 62 11.11 5.38 -1.62
CA VAL A 62 11.04 6.61 -0.84
C VAL A 62 10.79 6.35 0.64
N THR A 63 9.81 5.50 0.99
CA THR A 63 9.45 5.23 2.39
C THR A 63 10.61 4.62 3.17
N SER A 64 11.32 3.64 2.60
CA SER A 64 12.48 3.01 3.25
C SER A 64 13.63 3.99 3.47
N VAL A 65 13.88 4.88 2.50
CA VAL A 65 14.89 5.95 2.65
C VAL A 65 14.49 6.92 3.77
N LEU A 66 13.23 7.34 3.81
CA LEU A 66 12.73 8.21 4.87
C LEU A 66 12.83 7.55 6.25
N PHE A 67 12.46 6.27 6.36
CA PHE A 67 12.63 5.52 7.61
C PHE A 67 14.10 5.42 8.02
N MET A 68 15.01 5.18 7.07
CA MET A 68 16.44 5.15 7.35
C MET A 68 16.95 6.50 7.87
N ILE A 69 16.57 7.61 7.23
CA ILE A 69 16.92 8.96 7.67
C ILE A 69 16.38 9.22 9.09
N THR A 70 15.14 8.82 9.36
CA THR A 70 14.53 8.95 10.68
C THR A 70 15.29 8.17 11.74
N VAL A 71 15.66 6.91 11.48
CA VAL A 71 16.44 6.09 12.42
C VAL A 71 17.82 6.69 12.68
N VAL A 72 18.54 7.11 11.62
CA VAL A 72 19.85 7.76 11.73
C VAL A 72 19.78 9.02 12.62
N ARG A 73 18.67 9.77 12.57
CA ARG A 73 18.49 11.02 13.32
C ARG A 73 17.87 10.87 14.70
N THR A 74 17.37 9.69 15.07
CA THR A 74 16.67 9.47 16.35
C THR A 74 17.42 8.50 17.25
N THR A 75 17.40 7.21 16.93
CA THR A 75 17.99 6.15 17.77
C THR A 75 19.43 5.79 17.42
N GLY A 76 19.92 6.23 16.25
CA GLY A 76 21.20 5.77 15.68
C GLY A 76 21.07 4.39 15.01
N MET A 77 21.94 4.10 14.03
CA MET A 77 21.91 2.83 13.25
C MET A 77 22.44 1.62 13.99
N PHE A 78 23.19 1.84 15.06
CA PHE A 78 23.69 0.82 15.95
C PHE A 78 23.20 1.25 17.32
N GLY A 79 22.15 0.60 17.84
CA GLY A 79 21.80 0.78 19.23
C GLY A 79 23.03 0.41 20.04
N ASP A 80 23.61 1.39 20.74
CA ASP A 80 24.59 1.09 21.77
C ASP A 80 23.93 0.05 22.69
N GLY A 81 24.62 -1.08 22.86
CA GLY A 81 24.17 -2.15 23.73
C GLY A 81 24.16 -1.68 25.17
N GLU A 82 23.12 -0.96 25.56
CA GLU A 82 22.74 -0.86 26.95
C GLU A 82 22.04 -2.17 27.31
N ASP A 83 22.80 -2.99 28.03
CA ASP A 83 22.38 -4.13 28.85
C ASP A 83 21.22 -3.70 29.79
N ASP A 84 20.01 -3.53 29.26
CA ASP A 84 18.81 -3.47 30.09
C ASP A 84 18.26 -4.88 30.24
N SER A 85 18.89 -5.58 31.17
CA SER A 85 18.49 -6.83 31.79
C SER A 85 17.16 -6.73 32.55
N SER A 86 16.13 -6.17 31.91
CA SER A 86 14.74 -6.36 32.29
C SER A 86 14.02 -7.01 31.11
N ALA A 87 13.83 -8.32 31.22
CA ALA A 87 12.91 -9.06 30.37
C ALA A 87 11.51 -8.46 30.53
N SER A 88 11.24 -7.39 29.78
CA SER A 88 9.90 -6.86 29.62
C SER A 88 9.05 -7.98 29.03
N PRO A 89 7.87 -8.28 29.60
CA PRO A 89 7.05 -9.36 29.07
C PRO A 89 6.76 -9.04 27.59
N ALA A 90 6.97 -10.02 26.71
CA ALA A 90 6.73 -9.90 25.26
C ALA A 90 5.32 -9.39 24.91
N PHE A 91 4.42 -9.37 25.89
CA PHE A 91 3.07 -8.83 25.81
C PHE A 91 2.95 -7.59 26.70
N ARG A 92 3.09 -6.42 26.09
CA ARG A 92 2.67 -5.15 26.70
C ARG A 92 1.16 -5.21 26.97
N SER A 93 0.70 -4.65 28.08
CA SER A 93 -0.72 -4.57 28.38
C SER A 93 -1.48 -3.96 27.21
N VAL A 94 -2.55 -4.61 26.80
CA VAL A 94 -3.36 -4.20 25.66
C VAL A 94 -3.94 -2.80 25.90
N ASN A 95 -3.61 -1.85 25.03
CA ASN A 95 -4.19 -0.51 25.07
C ASN A 95 -5.59 -0.54 24.47
N VAL A 96 -6.61 -0.56 25.34
CA VAL A 96 -8.02 -0.66 24.94
C VAL A 96 -8.44 0.47 23.98
N PRO A 97 -8.13 1.76 24.23
CA PRO A 97 -8.37 2.82 23.25
C PRO A 97 -7.75 2.56 21.87
N ALA A 98 -6.49 2.13 21.81
CA ALA A 98 -5.82 1.82 20.55
C ALA A 98 -6.48 0.65 19.82
N LEU A 99 -6.90 -0.40 20.56
CA LEU A 99 -7.67 -1.50 19.99
C LEU A 99 -9.03 -1.06 19.45
N VAL A 100 -9.72 -0.14 20.14
CA VAL A 100 -11.00 0.39 19.66
C VAL A 100 -10.81 1.14 18.34
N VAL A 101 -9.79 2.00 18.25
CA VAL A 101 -9.47 2.72 17.01
C VAL A 101 -9.09 1.75 15.90
N LEU A 102 -8.23 0.77 16.19
CA LEU A 102 -7.83 -0.25 15.22
C LEU A 102 -9.03 -1.07 14.74
N GLY A 103 -9.91 -1.49 15.66
CA GLY A 103 -11.14 -2.22 15.33
C GLY A 103 -12.10 -1.38 14.50
N ALA A 104 -12.27 -0.10 14.84
CA ALA A 104 -13.12 0.83 14.10
C ALA A 104 -12.66 1.02 12.64
N LEU A 105 -11.36 0.91 12.38
CA LEU A 105 -10.81 0.93 11.02
C LEU A 105 -10.85 -0.46 10.35
N ALA A 106 -10.42 -1.50 11.05
CA ALA A 106 -10.23 -2.83 10.49
C ALA A 106 -11.55 -3.55 10.21
N ILE A 107 -12.59 -3.37 11.04
CA ILE A 107 -13.87 -4.09 10.89
C ILE A 107 -14.59 -3.68 9.59
N PRO A 108 -14.79 -2.38 9.30
CA PRO A 108 -15.40 -1.98 8.03
C PRO A 108 -14.57 -2.43 6.83
N LEU A 109 -13.24 -2.32 6.89
CA LEU A 109 -12.37 -2.78 5.80
C LEU A 109 -12.49 -4.29 5.58
N ALA A 110 -12.47 -5.09 6.65
CA ALA A 110 -12.69 -6.53 6.56
C ALA A 110 -14.08 -6.85 5.99
N TYR A 111 -15.12 -6.12 6.40
CA TYR A 111 -16.46 -6.28 5.82
C TYR A 111 -16.47 -5.99 4.32
N THR A 112 -15.84 -4.89 3.88
CA THR A 112 -15.75 -4.58 2.44
C THR A 112 -14.99 -5.65 1.67
N PHE A 113 -13.85 -6.12 2.19
CA PHE A 113 -13.06 -7.18 1.57
C PHE A 113 -13.86 -8.49 1.44
N LEU A 114 -14.56 -8.91 2.50
CA LEU A 114 -15.39 -10.11 2.49
C LEU A 114 -16.64 -9.96 1.62
N SER A 115 -17.03 -8.74 1.27
CA SER A 115 -18.15 -8.47 0.35
C SER A 115 -17.74 -8.49 -1.13
N LEU A 116 -16.43 -8.60 -1.43
CA LEU A 116 -15.94 -8.71 -2.80
C LEU A 116 -16.27 -10.08 -3.41
N PRO A 117 -16.36 -10.17 -4.76
CA PRO A 117 -16.46 -11.45 -5.44
C PRO A 117 -15.31 -12.38 -5.08
N GLU A 118 -15.55 -13.69 -5.19
CA GLU A 118 -14.52 -14.71 -4.98
C GLU A 118 -13.31 -14.47 -5.89
N ILE A 119 -12.11 -14.73 -5.37
CA ILE A 119 -10.86 -14.56 -6.10
C ILE A 119 -10.88 -15.48 -7.34
N GLY A 120 -10.72 -14.90 -8.52
CA GLY A 120 -10.72 -15.63 -9.79
C GLY A 120 -12.10 -15.93 -10.37
N ALA A 121 -13.19 -15.41 -9.78
CA ALA A 121 -14.52 -15.54 -10.35
C ALA A 121 -14.60 -14.87 -11.73
N SER A 122 -15.01 -15.62 -12.77
CA SER A 122 -15.10 -15.10 -14.14
C SER A 122 -16.18 -14.03 -14.33
N THR A 123 -17.12 -13.92 -13.38
CA THR A 123 -18.16 -12.90 -13.36
C THR A 123 -17.80 -11.68 -12.51
N ALA A 124 -16.55 -11.60 -12.00
CA ALA A 124 -16.13 -10.48 -11.18
C ALA A 124 -16.13 -9.18 -12.03
N PRO A 125 -16.70 -8.07 -11.53
CA PRO A 125 -16.79 -6.82 -12.30
C PRO A 125 -15.43 -6.20 -12.67
N ALA A 126 -14.34 -6.65 -12.03
CA ALA A 126 -12.99 -6.20 -12.31
C ALA A 126 -12.36 -6.81 -13.58
N ILE A 127 -12.94 -7.90 -14.11
CA ILE A 127 -12.42 -8.61 -15.29
C ILE A 127 -13.49 -8.99 -16.33
N SER A 128 -14.77 -8.91 -15.97
CA SER A 128 -15.89 -9.17 -16.89
C SER A 128 -16.36 -7.85 -17.50
N GLU A 129 -16.60 -7.81 -18.81
CA GLU A 129 -17.13 -6.62 -19.49
C GLU A 129 -18.60 -6.33 -19.14
N THR A 130 -19.36 -7.35 -18.74
CA THR A 130 -20.77 -7.23 -18.38
C THR A 130 -21.11 -7.94 -17.07
N TYR A 131 -22.12 -7.45 -16.36
CA TYR A 131 -22.67 -8.14 -15.20
C TYR A 131 -23.46 -9.37 -15.65
N GLY A 132 -23.01 -10.56 -15.24
CA GLY A 132 -23.65 -11.83 -15.66
C GLY A 132 -25.13 -11.97 -15.30
N THR A 133 -25.64 -11.16 -14.37
CA THR A 133 -27.05 -11.15 -13.93
C THR A 133 -27.94 -10.18 -14.71
N THR A 134 -27.42 -9.06 -15.20
CA THR A 134 -28.23 -7.99 -15.83
C THR A 134 -27.87 -7.75 -17.30
N GLY A 135 -26.68 -8.19 -17.76
CA GLY A 135 -26.16 -7.90 -19.09
C GLY A 135 -25.68 -6.46 -19.29
N GLU A 136 -25.77 -5.62 -18.24
CA GLU A 136 -25.25 -4.25 -18.27
C GLU A 136 -23.73 -4.25 -18.26
N GLN A 137 -23.11 -3.25 -18.90
CA GLN A 137 -21.66 -3.09 -18.88
C GLN A 137 -21.15 -2.83 -17.45
N THR A 138 -20.04 -3.46 -17.12
CA THR A 138 -19.29 -3.15 -15.89
C THR A 138 -18.43 -1.90 -16.14
N PRO A 139 -17.98 -1.21 -15.07
CA PRO A 139 -17.00 -0.14 -15.22
C PRO A 139 -15.73 -0.59 -15.97
N TYR A 140 -15.27 -1.84 -15.73
CA TYR A 140 -14.14 -2.41 -16.46
C TYR A 140 -14.42 -2.48 -17.97
N GLY A 141 -15.57 -3.03 -18.38
CA GLY A 141 -15.95 -3.13 -19.79
C GLY A 141 -16.00 -1.76 -20.47
N PHE A 142 -16.68 -0.81 -19.83
CA PHE A 142 -16.79 0.56 -20.33
C PHE A 142 -15.41 1.23 -20.48
N TYR A 143 -14.54 1.15 -19.48
CA TYR A 143 -13.22 1.78 -19.56
C TYR A 143 -12.33 1.15 -20.63
N ILE A 144 -12.38 -0.18 -20.82
CA ILE A 144 -11.56 -0.83 -21.85
C ILE A 144 -12.04 -0.47 -23.27
N GLU A 145 -13.35 -0.36 -23.46
CA GLU A 145 -13.95 -0.07 -24.77
C GLU A 145 -13.83 1.41 -25.15
N GLU A 146 -14.12 2.32 -24.22
CA GLU A 146 -14.38 3.74 -24.53
C GLU A 146 -13.20 4.69 -24.22
N SER A 147 -12.18 4.27 -23.45
CA SER A 147 -11.13 5.18 -22.97
C SER A 147 -10.40 5.96 -24.07
N LEU A 148 -10.17 5.34 -25.24
CA LEU A 148 -9.46 6.00 -26.32
C LEU A 148 -10.34 7.02 -27.04
N GLU A 149 -11.61 6.69 -27.26
CA GLU A 149 -12.54 7.54 -28.01
C GLU A 149 -13.04 8.73 -27.15
N ASP A 150 -13.38 8.48 -25.90
CA ASP A 150 -13.97 9.47 -25.00
C ASP A 150 -12.90 10.30 -24.25
N ALA A 151 -11.86 9.65 -23.72
CA ALA A 151 -10.83 10.33 -22.92
C ALA A 151 -9.53 10.64 -23.71
N GLY A 152 -9.34 10.07 -24.91
CA GLY A 152 -8.15 10.31 -25.74
C GLY A 152 -6.87 9.63 -25.26
N PHE A 153 -6.95 8.71 -24.29
CA PHE A 153 -5.79 8.01 -23.73
C PHE A 153 -5.80 6.52 -24.10
N PRO A 154 -4.69 5.96 -24.61
CA PRO A 154 -4.59 4.52 -24.86
C PRO A 154 -4.39 3.71 -23.57
N ASN A 155 -3.97 4.34 -22.47
CA ASN A 155 -3.88 3.70 -21.16
C ASN A 155 -5.18 3.96 -20.36
N ALA A 156 -5.96 2.91 -20.16
CA ALA A 156 -7.22 2.98 -19.40
C ALA A 156 -7.03 3.45 -17.96
N VAL A 157 -5.91 3.11 -17.30
CA VAL A 157 -5.62 3.58 -15.92
C VAL A 157 -5.46 5.10 -15.89
N VAL A 158 -4.76 5.66 -16.87
CA VAL A 158 -4.61 7.12 -17.00
C VAL A 158 -5.96 7.79 -17.30
N ALA A 159 -6.75 7.22 -18.21
CA ALA A 159 -8.10 7.72 -18.50
C ALA A 159 -8.97 7.75 -17.24
N VAL A 160 -8.93 6.68 -16.43
CA VAL A 160 -9.67 6.61 -15.17
C VAL A 160 -9.17 7.65 -14.17
N LEU A 161 -7.87 7.73 -13.92
CA LEU A 161 -7.32 8.62 -12.88
C LEU A 161 -7.44 10.10 -13.25
N VAL A 162 -7.37 10.46 -14.53
CA VAL A 162 -7.36 11.85 -14.98
C VAL A 162 -8.77 12.34 -15.34
N VAL A 163 -9.55 11.51 -16.04
CA VAL A 163 -10.83 11.93 -16.64
C VAL A 163 -12.02 11.37 -15.86
N TYR A 164 -12.20 10.04 -15.83
CA TYR A 164 -13.41 9.45 -15.25
C TYR A 164 -13.54 9.66 -13.74
N ARG A 165 -12.41 9.58 -13.03
CA ARG A 165 -12.32 9.70 -11.57
C ARG A 165 -11.30 10.75 -11.14
N GLY A 166 -11.14 11.79 -11.97
CA GLY A 166 -10.21 12.91 -11.69
C GLY A 166 -10.45 13.64 -10.38
N LEU A 167 -11.69 13.62 -9.86
CA LEU A 167 -12.00 14.20 -8.55
C LEU A 167 -11.34 13.44 -7.39
N ASP A 168 -11.25 12.11 -7.48
CA ASP A 168 -10.59 11.28 -6.46
C ASP A 168 -9.09 11.58 -6.44
N THR A 169 -8.46 11.64 -7.62
CA THR A 169 -7.04 12.00 -7.80
C THR A 169 -6.74 13.43 -7.35
N LEU A 170 -7.65 14.39 -7.60
CA LEU A 170 -7.53 15.75 -7.08
C LEU A 170 -7.55 15.76 -5.54
N GLY A 171 -8.44 14.97 -4.94
CA GLY A 171 -8.50 14.77 -3.50
C GLY A 171 -7.20 14.21 -2.93
N GLU A 172 -6.64 13.17 -3.56
CA GLU A 172 -5.33 12.61 -3.20
C GLU A 172 -4.22 13.66 -3.28
N LEU A 173 -4.19 14.48 -4.33
CA LEU A 173 -3.20 15.55 -4.48
C LEU A 173 -3.31 16.60 -3.37
N ILE A 174 -4.53 16.98 -2.99
CA ILE A 174 -4.77 17.93 -1.88
C ILE A 174 -4.23 17.35 -0.56
N VAL A 175 -4.50 16.07 -0.29
CA VAL A 175 -4.00 15.40 0.92
C VAL A 175 -2.47 15.31 0.92
N ALA A 176 -1.86 14.93 -0.21
CA ALA A 176 -0.41 14.87 -0.35
C ALA A 176 0.25 16.25 -0.17
N PHE A 177 -0.34 17.30 -0.75
CA PHE A 177 0.11 18.67 -0.57
C PHE A 177 0.01 19.11 0.89
N ALA A 178 -1.13 18.86 1.54
CA ALA A 178 -1.32 19.18 2.96
C ALA A 178 -0.31 18.45 3.85
N ALA A 179 0.01 17.19 3.55
CA ALA A 179 1.04 16.43 4.25
C ALA A 179 2.44 17.06 4.06
N ALA A 180 2.79 17.45 2.83
CA ALA A 180 4.06 18.11 2.55
C ALA A 180 4.20 19.45 3.30
N VAL A 181 3.16 20.30 3.30
CA VAL A 181 3.14 21.56 4.06
C VAL A 181 3.24 21.28 5.57
N SER A 182 2.51 20.28 6.08
CA SER A 182 2.56 19.89 7.49
C SER A 182 3.97 19.47 7.91
N ILE A 183 4.68 18.73 7.06
CA ILE A 183 6.09 18.34 7.30
C ILE A 183 6.98 19.59 7.38
N LEU A 184 6.83 20.55 6.47
CA LEU A 184 7.63 21.78 6.49
C LEU A 184 7.40 22.61 7.76
N ILE A 185 6.15 22.73 8.21
CA ILE A 185 5.81 23.42 9.47
C ILE A 185 6.43 22.69 10.66
N VAL A 186 6.29 21.36 10.74
CA VAL A 186 6.86 20.55 11.84
C VAL A 186 8.39 20.63 11.87
N LEU A 187 9.04 20.75 10.71
CA LEU A 187 10.48 20.90 10.60
C LEU A 187 10.97 22.35 10.72
N GLU A 188 10.07 23.31 10.98
CA GLU A 188 10.36 24.75 11.04
C GLU A 188 11.06 25.27 9.76
N ARG A 189 10.68 24.71 8.59
CA ARG A 189 11.22 25.03 7.26
C ARG A 189 10.28 25.89 6.42
N GLU A 190 9.65 26.86 7.07
CA GLU A 190 8.77 27.84 6.42
C GLU A 190 9.52 28.75 5.43
N ASP A 191 10.86 28.76 5.49
CA ASP A 191 11.75 29.48 4.56
C ASP A 191 11.70 28.97 3.12
N ILE A 192 11.14 27.77 2.89
CA ILE A 192 11.07 27.11 1.58
C ILE A 192 9.68 27.27 0.92
N LEU A 193 8.67 27.74 1.67
CA LEU A 193 7.30 28.00 1.18
C LEU A 193 7.22 29.30 0.37
#